data_AF-E6MUE5-F1
#
_entry.id   AF-E6MUE5-F1
#
_cell.length_a   1.000
_cell.length_b   1.000
_cell.length_c   1.000
_cell.angle_alpha   90.00
_cell.angle_beta   90.00
_cell.angle_gamma   90.00
#
_symmetry.space_group_name_H-M   'P 1'
#
loop_
_entity.id
_entity.type
_entity.pdbx_description
1 polymer ?
#
loop_
_entity_poly.entity_id
_entity_poly.type
_entity_poly.pdbx_seq_one_letter_code
_entity_poly.pdbx_strand_id
1 'polypeptide(L)' 'MLWVKRIQRQIDGSLLLISDNSTYPPMPLALAEHPDIQIIGQVVQVSKDLN' A
#
# COMPACT_ATOMS: atom_id res chain seq x y z
N MET A 1 11.91 -5.02 -4.48
CA MET A 1 11.43 -5.14 -3.08
C MET A 1 9.91 -5.09 -3.10
N LEU A 2 9.21 -5.86 -2.25
CA LEU A 2 7.74 -5.88 -2.21
C LEU A 2 7.24 -5.27 -0.91
N TRP A 3 6.19 -4.45 -0.99
CA TRP A 3 5.54 -3.83 0.16
C TRP A 3 4.10 -4.27 0.28
N VAL A 4 3.63 -4.41 1.52
CA VAL A 4 2.21 -4.54 1.84
C VAL A 4 1.80 -3.27 2.59
N LYS A 5 0.77 -2.61 2.07
CA LYS A 5 0.14 -1.41 2.64
C LYS A 5 -1.36 -1.47 2.36
N ARG A 6 -2.16 -0.90 3.26
CA ARG A 6 -3.55 -0.57 2.95
C ARG A 6 -3.54 0.64 2.01
N ILE A 7 -4.31 0.60 0.93
CA ILE A 7 -4.39 1.70 -0.03
C ILE A 7 -5.76 2.36 0.06
N GLN A 8 -5.78 3.70 0.01
CA GLN A 8 -6.98 4.48 -0.22
C GLN A 8 -6.80 5.24 -1.54
N ARG A 9 -7.72 5.05 -2.49
CA ARG A 9 -7.75 5.80 -3.75
C ARG A 9 -8.44 7.14 -3.51
N GLN A 10 -7.78 8.22 -3.91
CA GLN A 10 -8.33 9.57 -3.87
C GLN A 10 -9.11 9.88 -5.17
N ILE A 11 -9.92 10.94 -5.13
CA ILE A 11 -10.76 11.36 -6.27
C ILE A 11 -9.92 11.70 -7.51
N ASP A 12 -8.73 12.25 -7.30
CA ASP A 12 -7.77 12.59 -8.36
C ASP A 12 -6.99 11.37 -8.90
N GLY A 13 -7.28 10.17 -8.40
CA GLY A 13 -6.60 8.94 -8.79
C GLY A 13 -5.28 8.67 -8.06
N SER A 14 -4.80 9.59 -7.22
CA SER A 14 -3.65 9.34 -6.35
C SER A 14 -3.98 8.30 -5.28
N LEU A 15 -2.95 7.69 -4.70
CA LEU A 15 -3.07 6.74 -3.61
C LEU A 15 -2.59 7.38 -2.31
N LEU A 16 -3.25 7.02 -1.21
CA LEU A 16 -2.71 7.17 0.13
C LEU A 16 -2.36 5.77 0.66
N LEU A 17 -1.08 5.53 0.91
CA LEU A 17 -0.58 4.30 1.52
C LEU A 17 -0.68 4.45 3.04
N ILE A 18 -1.44 3.56 3.67
CA ILE A 18 -1.74 3.59 5.09
C ILE A 18 -1.03 2.41 5.77
N SER A 19 -0.35 2.72 6.88
CA SER A 19 0.25 1.74 7.77
C SER A 19 -0.74 1.34 8.86
N ASP A 20 -0.80 0.06 9.21
CA ASP A 20 -1.50 -0.40 10.41
C ASP A 20 -0.65 -0.21 11.69
N ASN A 21 0.61 0.24 11.56
CA ASN A 21 1.45 0.71 12.67
C ASN A 21 1.37 2.24 12.75
N SER A 22 0.86 2.74 13.88
CA SER A 22 0.60 4.16 14.15
C SER A 22 1.85 5.05 14.20
N THR A 23 3.04 4.49 14.35
CA THR A 23 4.30 5.24 14.28
C THR A 23 4.58 5.76 12.87
N TYR A 24 4.03 5.12 11.84
CA TYR A 24 4.27 5.50 10.45
C TYR A 24 3.10 6.33 9.91
N PRO A 25 3.34 7.58 9.48
CA PRO A 25 2.29 8.41 8.92
C PRO A 25 1.81 7.86 7.56
N PRO A 26 0.58 8.19 7.14
CA PRO A 26 0.12 7.93 5.78
C PRO A 26 1.04 8.57 4.74
N MET A 27 1.29 7.87 3.63
CA MET A 27 2.19 8.30 2.57
C MET A 27 1.42 8.51 1.25
N PRO A 28 1.33 9.74 0.73
CA PRO A 28 0.73 10.00 -0.57
C PRO A 28 1.63 9.43 -1.69
N LEU A 29 1.02 8.89 -2.73
CA LEU A 29 1.69 8.31 -3.89
C LEU A 29 0.88 8.59 -5.17
N ALA A 30 1.44 9.36 -6.09
CA ALA A 30 0.89 9.56 -7.43
C ALA A 30 1.47 8.51 -8.40
N LEU A 31 0.73 7.43 -8.68
CA LEU A 31 1.24 6.34 -9.54
C LEU A 31 1.73 6.81 -10.92
N ALA A 32 1.12 7.85 -11.48
CA ALA A 32 1.50 8.41 -12.78
C ALA A 32 2.93 8.99 -12.78
N GLU A 33 3.46 9.38 -11.62
CA GLU A 33 4.80 9.95 -11.46
C GLU A 33 5.87 8.89 -11.13
N HIS A 34 5.45 7.64 -10.89
CA HIS A 34 6.31 6.55 -10.42
C HIS A 34 6.18 5.31 -11.34
N PRO A 35 6.86 5.30 -12.51
CA PRO A 35 6.76 4.19 -13.48
C PRO A 35 7.37 2.89 -12.98
N ASP A 36 8.17 2.94 -11.92
CA ASP A 36 8.80 1.80 -11.26
C ASP A 36 7.90 1.12 -10.21
N ILE A 37 6.72 1.68 -9.95
CA ILE A 37 5.76 1.18 -8.96
C ILE A 37 4.52 0.62 -9.64
N GLN A 38 4.10 -0.56 -9.19
CA GLN A 38 2.87 -1.21 -9.63
C GLN A 38 2.15 -1.91 -8.48
N ILE A 39 0.81 -1.91 -8.53
CA ILE A 39 -0.01 -2.77 -7.68
C ILE A 39 -0.04 -4.16 -8.31
N ILE A 40 0.58 -5.14 -7.65
CA ILE A 40 0.73 -6.51 -8.19
C ILE A 40 -0.33 -7.50 -7.70
N GLY A 41 -1.19 -7.10 -6.76
CA GLY A 41 -2.21 -7.99 -6.21
C GLY A 41 -2.96 -7.40 -5.02
N GLN A 42 -3.93 -8.16 -4.52
CA GLN A 42 -4.74 -7.86 -3.35
C GLN A 42 -4.48 -8.90 -2.26
N VAL A 43 -4.27 -8.43 -1.03
CA VAL A 43 -4.21 -9.33 0.14
C VAL A 43 -5.62 -9.83 0.43
N VAL A 44 -5.82 -11.14 0.31
CA VAL A 44 -7.10 -11.81 0.58
C VAL A 44 -7.07 -12.66 1.86
N GLN A 45 -5.88 -13.02 2.35
CA GLN A 45 -5.68 -13.89 3.49
C GLN A 45 -4.37 -13.52 4.20
N VAL A 46 -4.37 -13.56 5.53
CA VAL A 46 -3.15 -13.44 6.35
C VAL A 46 -3.09 -14.63 7.30
N SER A 47 -2.13 -15.53 7.07
CA SER A 47 -1.82 -16.66 7.95
C SER A 47 -0.43 -16.48 8.53
N LYS A 48 -0.22 -17.07 9.70
CA LYS A 48 1.08 -17.08 10.38
C LYS A 48 1.39 -18.53 10.74
N ASP A 49 2.62 -18.94 10.46
CA ASP A 49 3.16 -20.14 11.09
C ASP A 49 3.50 -19.80 12.54
N LEU A 50 3.11 -20.66 13.47
CA LEU A 50 3.25 -20.47 14.92
C LEU A 50 4.31 -21.40 15.53
N ASN A 51 5.08 -22.11 14.69
CA ASN A 51 6.20 -22.96 15.13
C ASN A 51 7.24 -22.21 15.98
#